data_AF-F5S6D2-F1
#
_entry.id   AF-F5S6D2-F1
#
_cell.length_a   1.000
_cell.length_b   1.000
_cell.length_c   1.000
_cell.angle_alpha   90.00
_cell.angle_beta   90.00
_cell.angle_gamma   90.00
#
_symmetry.space_group_name_H-M   'P 1'
#
loop_
_entity.id
_entity.type
_entity.pdbx_description
1 polymer ?
#
loop_
_entity_poly.entity_id
_entity_poly.type
_entity_poly.pdbx_seq_one_letter_code
_entity_poly.pdbx_strand_id
1 'polypeptide(L)'
;MSVNPAQQIKQDLGVQTIVTLKYPVRLATGETLQKVTVRRPKVGDLRAVMHIENEAEQGLMLVSRVTGLVPEDLDELDLKDLEALQATFRTEEEAV
;
A
#
# COMPACT_ATOMS: atom_id res chain seq x y z
N MET A 1 -24.50 10.80 1.28
CA MET A 1 -23.22 11.28 1.83
C MET A 1 -22.31 11.56 0.65
N SER A 2 -22.05 12.84 0.37
CA SER A 2 -21.38 13.31 -0.84
C SER A 2 -19.89 12.98 -0.79
N VAL A 3 -19.49 11.97 -1.57
CA VAL A 3 -18.07 11.68 -1.82
C VAL A 3 -17.43 12.90 -2.49
N ASN A 4 -16.33 13.38 -1.91
CA ASN A 4 -15.64 14.60 -2.31
C ASN A 4 -15.05 14.41 -3.72
N PRO A 5 -15.31 15.31 -4.70
CA PRO A 5 -14.86 15.14 -6.08
C PRO A 5 -13.34 14.99 -6.23
N ALA A 6 -12.55 15.48 -5.27
CA ALA A 6 -11.10 15.29 -5.25
C ALA A 6 -10.67 13.82 -5.06
N GLN A 7 -11.51 12.98 -4.45
CA GLN A 7 -11.24 11.54 -4.29
C GLN A 7 -11.53 10.77 -5.58
N GLN A 8 -12.51 11.22 -6.37
CA GLN A 8 -12.92 10.59 -7.62
C GLN A 8 -11.93 10.89 -8.77
N ILE A 9 -11.38 12.10 -8.81
CA ILE A 9 -10.35 12.48 -9.80
C ILE A 9 -9.06 11.67 -9.57
N LYS A 10 -8.72 11.30 -8.32
CA LYS A 10 -7.53 10.47 -8.03
C LYS A 10 -7.68 9.02 -8.48
N GLN A 11 -8.92 8.51 -8.52
CA GLN A 11 -9.24 7.16 -9.03
C GLN A 11 -9.20 7.13 -10.56
N ASP A 12 -9.68 8.18 -11.22
CA ASP A 12 -9.80 8.24 -12.70
C ASP A 12 -8.44 8.47 -13.41
N LEU A 13 -7.44 9.05 -12.72
CA LEU A 13 -6.09 9.23 -13.28
C LEU A 13 -5.16 8.00 -13.18
N GLY A 14 -5.65 6.83 -12.73
CA GLY A 14 -4.83 5.62 -12.61
C GLY A 14 -3.69 5.73 -11.57
N VAL A 15 -3.88 6.56 -10.54
CA VAL A 15 -2.82 6.90 -9.57
C VAL A 15 -2.90 6.06 -8.28
N GLN A 16 -4.05 5.45 -7.98
CA GLN A 16 -4.28 4.71 -6.73
C GLN A 16 -5.09 3.43 -6.95
N THR A 17 -4.56 2.30 -6.47
CA THR A 17 -5.21 0.99 -6.44
C THR A 17 -5.75 0.74 -5.04
N ILE A 18 -7.02 0.34 -4.93
CA ILE A 18 -7.63 -0.01 -3.65
C ILE A 18 -7.60 -1.53 -3.50
N VAL A 19 -6.83 -2.04 -2.54
CA VAL A 19 -6.80 -3.46 -2.17
C VAL A 19 -7.75 -3.66 -0.99
N THR A 20 -8.74 -4.54 -1.15
CA THR A 20 -9.62 -4.92 -0.04
C THR A 20 -9.00 -6.09 0.71
N LEU A 21 -8.81 -5.91 2.02
CA LEU A 21 -8.22 -6.91 2.90
C LEU A 21 -9.22 -8.05 3.14
N LYS A 22 -8.75 -9.29 3.04
CA LYS A 22 -9.51 -10.48 3.41
C LYS A 22 -9.55 -10.65 4.92
N TYR A 23 -8.47 -10.29 5.60
CA TYR A 23 -8.37 -10.34 7.05
C TYR A 23 -8.20 -8.91 7.57
N PRO A 24 -9.29 -8.26 7.97
CA PRO A 24 -9.22 -6.87 8.40
C PRO A 24 -8.40 -6.74 9.69
N VAL A 25 -7.44 -5.84 9.66
CA VAL A 25 -6.53 -5.58 10.77
C VAL A 25 -7.09 -4.48 11.67
N ARG A 26 -6.88 -4.61 12.98
CA ARG A 26 -7.24 -3.56 13.93
C ARG A 26 -6.02 -2.67 14.15
N LEU A 27 -6.09 -1.45 13.66
CA LEU A 27 -5.02 -0.47 13.81
C LEU A 27 -4.89 -0.04 15.27
N ALA A 28 -3.71 0.46 15.63
CA ALA A 28 -3.46 1.06 16.94
C ALA A 28 -4.38 2.27 17.24
N THR A 29 -4.91 2.91 16.19
CA THR A 29 -5.91 3.99 16.28
C THR A 29 -7.29 3.50 16.73
N GLY A 30 -7.50 2.19 16.80
CA GLY A 30 -8.78 1.55 17.13
C GLY A 30 -9.68 1.31 15.93
N GLU A 31 -9.31 1.81 14.74
CA GLU A 31 -10.05 1.59 13.50
C GLU A 31 -9.73 0.22 12.87
N THR A 32 -10.73 -0.37 12.22
CA THR A 32 -10.56 -1.62 11.48
C THR A 32 -10.22 -1.31 10.02
N LEU A 33 -8.97 -1.60 9.65
CA LEU A 33 -8.49 -1.48 8.30
C LEU A 33 -9.12 -2.61 7.46
N GLN A 34 -10.04 -2.24 6.57
CA GLN A 34 -10.66 -3.17 5.61
C GLN A 34 -10.16 -2.97 4.19
N LYS A 35 -9.62 -1.79 3.89
CA LYS A 35 -9.16 -1.41 2.55
C LYS A 35 -7.87 -0.63 2.67
N VAL A 36 -6.88 -1.02 1.87
CA VAL A 36 -5.60 -0.34 1.74
C VAL A 36 -5.60 0.39 0.41
N THR A 37 -5.30 1.68 0.45
CA THR A 37 -5.14 2.47 -0.77
C THR A 37 -3.66 2.52 -1.10
N VAL A 38 -3.26 1.86 -2.17
CA VAL A 38 -1.88 1.86 -2.68
C VAL A 38 -1.76 2.92 -3.75
N ARG A 39 -0.90 3.90 -3.57
CA ARG A 39 -0.55 4.84 -4.64
C ARG A 39 0.62 4.32 -5.48
N ARG A 40 0.73 4.80 -6.72
CA ARG A 40 1.92 4.51 -7.55
C ARG A 40 3.21 5.00 -6.88
N PRO A 41 4.24 4.13 -6.70
CA PRO A 41 5.53 4.54 -6.16
C PRO A 41 6.20 5.56 -7.08
N LYS A 42 6.87 6.55 -6.48
CA LYS A 42 7.66 7.56 -7.20
C LYS A 42 9.14 7.37 -6.90
N VAL A 43 10.00 7.93 -7.76
CA VAL A 43 11.47 7.92 -7.54
C VAL A 43 11.85 8.54 -6.19
N GLY A 44 11.07 9.50 -5.68
CA GLY A 44 11.27 10.07 -4.35
C GLY A 44 11.07 9.05 -3.21
N ASP A 45 10.18 8.07 -3.39
CA ASP A 45 9.96 7.00 -2.41
C ASP A 45 11.12 6.02 -2.42
N LEU A 46 11.59 5.63 -3.61
CA LEU A 46 12.77 4.77 -3.77
C LEU A 46 13.99 5.40 -3.12
N ARG A 47 14.29 6.67 -3.43
CA ARG A 47 15.41 7.41 -2.82
C ARG A 47 15.30 7.51 -1.30
N ALA A 48 14.09 7.54 -0.76
CA ALA A 48 13.88 7.63 0.67
C ALA A 48 14.13 6.30 1.39
N VAL A 49 14.11 5.16 0.71
CA VAL A 49 14.38 3.83 1.31
C VAL A 49 15.75 3.27 0.92
N MET A 50 16.39 3.80 -0.12
CA MET A 50 17.71 3.37 -0.61
C MET A 50 18.84 3.34 0.41
N HIS A 51 18.70 4.06 1.53
CA HIS A 51 19.71 4.10 2.59
C HIS A 51 19.58 2.93 3.58
N ILE A 52 18.50 2.14 3.48
CA ILE A 52 18.24 0.98 4.33
C ILE A 52 19.01 -0.19 3.73
N GLU A 53 19.91 -0.80 4.51
CA GLU A 53 20.76 -1.91 4.04
C GLU A 53 20.00 -3.24 3.96
N ASN A 54 19.00 -3.42 4.81
CA ASN A 54 18.19 -4.62 4.86
C ASN A 54 17.07 -4.55 3.81
N GLU A 55 17.10 -5.47 2.84
CA GLU A 55 16.15 -5.51 1.72
C GLU A 55 14.69 -5.73 2.18
N ALA A 56 14.47 -6.52 3.23
CA ALA A 56 13.13 -6.74 3.79
C ALA A 56 12.57 -5.45 4.42
N GLU A 57 13.41 -4.75 5.18
CA GLU A 57 13.05 -3.48 5.81
C GLU A 57 12.88 -2.35 4.78
N GLN A 58 13.73 -2.34 3.75
CA GLN A 58 13.62 -1.43 2.61
C GLN A 58 12.29 -1.61 1.88
N GLY A 59 11.90 -2.86 1.62
CA GLY A 59 10.60 -3.20 1.03
C GLY A 59 9.43 -2.77 1.90
N LEU A 60 9.48 -3.08 3.21
CA LEU A 60 8.44 -2.69 4.16
C LEU A 60 8.26 -1.17 4.24
N MET A 61 9.36 -0.42 4.31
CA MET A 61 9.32 1.04 4.32
C MET A 61 8.82 1.61 3.00
N LEU A 62 9.14 0.98 1.87
CA LEU A 62 8.61 1.40 0.58
C LEU A 62 7.09 1.21 0.53
N VAL A 63 6.60 0.05 0.99
CA VAL A 63 5.18 -0.27 1.08
C VAL A 63 4.47 0.70 2.03
N SER A 64 5.03 0.96 3.21
CA SER A 64 4.51 1.95 4.16
C SER A 64 4.32 3.33 3.52
N ARG A 65 5.29 3.81 2.74
CA ARG A 65 5.19 5.13 2.09
C ARG A 65 4.11 5.21 1.02
N VAL A 66 3.83 4.11 0.33
CA VAL A 66 2.83 4.08 -0.76
C VAL A 66 1.43 3.75 -0.28
N THR A 67 1.29 3.04 0.83
CA THR A 67 0.00 2.75 1.49
C THR A 67 -0.40 3.83 2.49
N GLY A 68 0.59 4.54 3.06
CA GLY A 68 0.40 5.47 4.16
C GLY A 68 0.21 4.78 5.52
N LEU A 69 0.39 3.46 5.60
CA LEU A 69 0.32 2.68 6.83
C LEU A 69 1.67 2.71 7.54
N VAL A 70 1.67 2.61 8.86
CA VAL A 70 2.93 2.47 9.62
C VAL A 70 3.45 1.03 9.51
N PRO A 71 4.76 0.79 9.62
CA PRO A 71 5.34 -0.56 9.54
C PRO A 71 4.68 -1.54 10.52
N GLU A 72 4.32 -1.09 11.71
CA GLU A 72 3.65 -1.89 12.73
C GLU A 72 2.27 -2.39 12.29
N ASP A 73 1.52 -1.56 11.53
CA ASP A 73 0.24 -1.96 10.97
C ASP A 73 0.41 -2.92 9.77
N LEU A 74 1.55 -2.85 9.09
CA LEU A 74 1.90 -3.78 8.00
C LEU A 74 2.30 -5.15 8.53
N ASP A 75 2.97 -5.22 9.69
CA ASP A 75 3.36 -6.47 10.33
C ASP A 75 2.14 -7.29 10.79
N GLU A 76 1.03 -6.62 11.10
CA GLU A 76 -0.24 -7.25 11.47
C GLU A 76 -1.06 -7.72 10.24
N LEU A 77 -0.62 -7.42 9.01
CA LEU A 77 -1.30 -7.90 7.81
C LEU A 77 -1.12 -9.40 7.63
N ASP A 78 -2.21 -10.07 7.25
CA ASP A 78 -2.13 -11.48 6.86
C ASP A 78 -1.29 -11.65 5.58
N LEU A 79 -0.60 -12.78 5.46
CA LEU A 79 0.24 -13.10 4.30
C LEU A 79 -0.53 -13.03 2.98
N LYS A 80 -1.84 -13.37 2.97
CA LYS A 80 -2.67 -13.27 1.76
C LYS A 80 -2.94 -11.83 1.35
N ASP A 81 -3.03 -10.94 2.32
CA ASP A 81 -3.25 -9.52 2.09
C ASP A 81 -1.95 -8.83 1.68
N LEU A 82 -0.82 -9.27 2.24
CA LEU A 82 0.51 -8.89 1.78
C LEU A 82 0.75 -9.31 0.32
N GLU A 83 0.38 -10.54 -0.07
CA GLU A 83 0.44 -10.98 -1.48
C GLU A 83 -0.43 -10.11 -2.39
N ALA A 84 -1.65 -9.76 -1.96
CA ALA A 84 -2.54 -8.91 -2.73
C ALA A 84 -1.96 -7.49 -2.92
N LEU A 85 -1.28 -6.96 -1.91
CA LEU A 85 -0.54 -5.70 -2.01
C LEU A 85 0.67 -5.83 -2.94
N GLN A 86 1.48 -6.88 -2.81
CA GLN A 86 2.63 -7.14 -3.67
C GLN A 86 2.22 -7.26 -5.14
N ALA A 87 1.09 -7.92 -5.42
CA ALA A 87 0.51 -8.03 -6.76
C ALA A 87 0.18 -6.67 -7.39
N THR A 88 -0.07 -5.62 -6.60
CA THR A 88 -0.29 -4.28 -7.14
C THR A 88 0.98 -3.59 -7.64
N PHE A 89 2.16 -4.03 -7.16
CA PHE A 89 3.45 -3.50 -7.61
C PHE A 89 4.04 -4.30 -8.76
N ARG A 90 3.62 -5.56 -8.94
CA ARG A 90 4.01 -6.38 -10.08
C ARG A 90 3.32 -5.81 -11.32
N THR A 91 4.11 -5.18 -12.18
CA THR A 91 3.65 -4.66 -13.47
C THR A 91 3.11 -5.80 -14.35
N GLU A 92 2.14 -5.51 -15.22
CA GLU A 92 1.53 -6.46 -16.16
C GLU A 92 2.54 -7.20 -17.08
N GLU A 93 3.84 -6.86 -17.07
CA GLU A 93 4.90 -7.50 -17.86
C GLU A 93 5.36 -8.88 -17.37
N GLU A 94 4.98 -9.35 -16.17
CA GLU A 94 5.32 -10.71 -15.69
C GLU A 94 4.16 -11.72 -15.75
N ALA A 95 3.07 -11.39 -16.46
CA ALA A 95 1.90 -12.27 -16.64
C ALA A 95 1.91 -13.04 -17.97
N VAL A 96 3.08 -13.42 -18.48
CA VAL A 96 3.25 -14.23 -19.70
C VAL A 96 3.72 -15.64 -19.38
#